data_AF-A0A7J7LY55-F1
#
_entry.id   AF-A0A7J7LY55-F1
#
_cell.length_a   1.000
_cell.length_b   1.000
_cell.length_c   1.000
_cell.angle_alpha   90.00
_cell.angle_beta   90.00
_cell.angle_gamma   90.00
#
_symmetry.space_group_name_H-M   'P 1'
#
loop_
_entity.id
_entity.type
_entity.pdbx_description
1 polymer ?
#
loop_
_entity_poly.entity_id
_entity_poly.type
_entity_poly.pdbx_seq_one_letter_code
_entity_poly.pdbx_strand_id
1 'polypeptide(L)'
;MRYVKPITLFHDLMKANAPDRGRLLGIDVGCKYVGLAVSDVHNTIASPLSVLIRKKTNISSMAKDFETLISEFSLEGIIIGSSFRRQRYTLDTLQVRLLVQDLQKTGILEVIKYTYWDENFTSKCVESLLKPLNLGNITAKNIVDKCSAVGILQVYLDHVNGIPELKNLV
;
A
#
# COMPACT_ATOMS: atom_id res chain seq x y z
N MET A 1 -7.31 -15.98 -4.60
CA MET A 1 -6.72 -14.64 -4.89
C MET A 1 -7.78 -13.68 -5.42
N ARG A 2 -7.93 -12.49 -4.82
CA ARG A 2 -8.87 -11.44 -5.27
C ARG A 2 -8.17 -10.25 -5.96
N TYR A 3 -7.31 -10.54 -6.95
CA TYR A 3 -6.76 -9.45 -7.76
C TYR A 3 -7.87 -8.78 -8.56
N VAL A 4 -7.86 -7.45 -8.60
CA VAL A 4 -8.77 -6.65 -9.42
C VAL A 4 -7.99 -5.51 -10.09
N LYS A 5 -8.53 -4.99 -11.20
CA LYS A 5 -7.92 -3.83 -11.89
C LYS A 5 -7.98 -2.59 -10.98
N PRO A 6 -6.98 -1.68 -11.04
CA PRO A 6 -6.90 -0.55 -10.12
C PRO A 6 -8.15 0.32 -10.08
N ILE A 7 -8.72 0.65 -11.25
CA ILE A 7 -9.94 1.46 -11.36
C ILE A 7 -11.16 0.70 -10.85
N THR A 8 -11.26 -0.60 -11.15
CA THR A 8 -12.38 -1.44 -10.70
C THR A 8 -12.42 -1.56 -9.18
N LEU A 9 -11.26 -1.66 -8.52
CA LEU A 9 -11.17 -1.68 -7.07
C LEU A 9 -11.80 -0.43 -6.46
N PHE A 10 -11.39 0.75 -6.94
CA PHE A 10 -11.92 2.02 -6.45
C PHE A 10 -13.40 2.19 -6.76
N HIS A 11 -13.80 1.89 -7.99
CA HIS A 11 -15.21 1.97 -8.39
C HIS A 11 -16.12 1.10 -7.50
N ASP A 12 -15.71 -0.12 -7.16
CA ASP A 12 -16.47 -0.98 -6.26
C ASP A 12 -16.57 -0.41 -4.85
N LEU A 13 -15.48 0.15 -4.33
CA LEU A 13 -15.43 0.83 -3.02
C LEU A 13 -16.42 1.99 -2.96
N MET A 14 -16.51 2.76 -4.03
CA MET A 14 -17.34 3.97 -4.09
C MET A 14 -18.85 3.69 -4.20
N LYS A 15 -19.27 2.45 -4.52
CA LYS A 15 -20.69 2.06 -4.51
C LYS A 15 -21.31 2.10 -3.12
N ALA A 16 -20.49 1.99 -2.06
CA ALA A 16 -20.94 2.14 -0.69
C ALA A 16 -21.03 3.63 -0.29
N ASN A 17 -22.04 3.96 0.53
CA ASN A 17 -22.23 5.31 1.06
C ASN A 17 -21.11 5.65 2.06
N ALA A 18 -20.75 6.94 2.17
CA ALA A 18 -19.63 7.43 2.96
C ALA A 18 -19.55 6.99 4.45
N PRO A 19 -20.64 6.82 5.24
CA PRO A 19 -20.51 6.33 6.61
C PRO A 19 -20.15 4.84 6.70
N ASP A 20 -20.44 4.05 5.66
CA ASP A 20 -20.21 2.61 5.61
C ASP A 20 -19.06 2.23 4.66
N ARG A 21 -18.41 3.23 4.03
CA ARG A 21 -17.37 3.01 3.03
C ARG A 21 -16.07 2.58 3.70
N GLY A 22 -15.54 1.44 3.28
CA GLY A 22 -14.26 0.95 3.73
C GLY A 22 -13.08 1.84 3.31
N ARG A 23 -11.91 1.49 3.84
CA ARG A 23 -10.64 2.17 3.55
C ARG A 23 -9.72 1.31 2.68
N LEU A 24 -8.70 1.97 2.13
CA LEU A 24 -7.65 1.35 1.35
C LEU A 24 -6.34 1.35 2.13
N LEU A 25 -5.61 0.25 2.02
CA LEU A 25 -4.26 0.11 2.57
C LEU A 25 -3.24 0.19 1.45
N GLY A 26 -2.34 1.17 1.50
CA GLY A 26 -1.18 1.25 0.63
C GLY A 26 0.01 0.52 1.23
N ILE A 27 0.72 -0.25 0.42
CA ILE A 27 1.95 -0.93 0.87
C ILE A 27 3.13 -0.62 -0.05
N ASP A 28 4.27 -0.31 0.58
CA ASP A 28 5.59 -0.23 -0.06
C ASP A 28 6.42 -1.45 0.35
N VAL A 29 6.93 -2.21 -0.62
CA VAL A 29 7.57 -3.50 -0.36
C VAL A 29 9.08 -3.42 -0.55
N GLY A 30 9.80 -3.21 0.54
CA GLY A 30 11.25 -3.33 0.59
C GLY A 30 11.75 -4.76 0.85
N CYS A 31 13.07 -4.91 0.85
CA CYS A 31 13.73 -6.19 1.15
C CYS A 31 13.52 -6.66 2.61
N LYS A 32 13.56 -5.72 3.57
CA LYS A 32 13.47 -6.01 5.02
C LYS A 32 12.22 -5.43 5.66
N TYR A 33 11.61 -4.43 5.05
CA TYR A 33 10.53 -3.65 5.63
C TYR A 33 9.38 -3.55 4.64
N VAL A 34 8.16 -3.55 5.15
CA VAL A 34 6.94 -3.24 4.41
C VAL A 34 6.34 -2.00 5.03
N GLY A 35 6.43 -0.87 4.34
CA GLY A 35 5.79 0.37 4.76
C GLY A 35 4.29 0.28 4.53
N LEU A 36 3.49 0.75 5.48
CA LEU A 36 2.03 0.75 5.40
C LEU A 36 1.48 2.18 5.51
N ALA A 37 0.47 2.48 4.69
CA ALA A 37 -0.33 3.69 4.75
C ALA A 37 -1.82 3.33 4.62
N VAL A 38 -2.69 4.16 5.16
CA VAL A 38 -4.15 3.95 5.11
C VAL A 38 -4.83 5.21 4.59
N SER A 39 -5.90 5.05 3.82
CA SER A 39 -6.73 6.18 3.39
C SER A 39 -7.65 6.67 4.51
N ASP A 40 -8.16 7.89 4.39
CA ASP A 40 -9.32 8.35 5.13
C ASP A 40 -10.62 7.69 4.62
N VAL A 41 -11.72 7.88 5.36
CA VAL A 41 -13.03 7.31 5.02
C VAL A 41 -13.58 7.80 3.67
N HIS A 42 -13.18 9.00 3.25
CA HIS A 42 -13.55 9.54 1.95
C HIS A 42 -12.67 8.99 0.81
N ASN A 43 -11.59 8.28 1.12
CA ASN A 43 -10.61 7.78 0.15
C ASN A 43 -10.03 8.90 -0.73
N THR A 44 -9.63 10.00 -0.08
CA THR A 44 -9.02 11.18 -0.70
C THR A 44 -7.61 11.46 -0.17
N ILE A 45 -7.33 11.11 1.09
CA ILE A 45 -6.06 11.42 1.76
C ILE A 45 -5.44 10.12 2.29
N ALA A 46 -4.16 9.91 2.02
CA ALA A 46 -3.35 8.84 2.60
C ALA A 46 -2.60 9.31 3.85
N SER A 47 -2.59 8.50 4.89
CA SER A 47 -1.87 8.75 6.15
C SER A 47 -0.91 7.60 6.48
N PRO A 48 0.27 7.89 7.08
CA PRO A 48 1.21 6.85 7.46
C PRO A 48 0.63 5.98 8.57
N LEU A 49 0.79 4.67 8.46
CA LEU A 49 0.28 3.71 9.45
C LEU A 49 1.44 3.12 10.27
N SER A 50 2.14 2.13 9.71
CA SER A 50 3.20 1.40 10.40
C SER A 50 4.24 0.88 9.42
N VAL A 51 5.28 0.22 9.94
CA VAL A 51 6.28 -0.47 9.14
C VAL A 51 6.43 -1.87 9.70
N LEU A 52 6.13 -2.89 8.90
CA LEU A 52 6.29 -4.28 9.30
C LEU A 52 7.69 -4.77 8.92
N ILE A 53 8.29 -5.58 9.80
CA ILE A 53 9.55 -6.27 9.49
C ILE A 53 9.22 -7.52 8.69
N ARG A 54 9.89 -7.69 7.54
CA ARG A 54 9.74 -8.83 6.66
C ARG A 54 10.88 -9.83 6.84
N LYS A 55 10.53 -11.08 7.14
CA LYS A 55 11.43 -12.23 7.18
C LYS A 55 10.71 -13.45 6.60
N LYS A 56 11.45 -14.38 5.99
CA LYS A 56 10.84 -15.63 5.49
C LYS A 56 10.14 -16.43 6.60
N THR A 57 10.62 -16.33 7.83
CA THR A 57 10.09 -17.05 9.00
C THR A 57 8.86 -16.41 9.64
N ASN A 58 8.50 -15.16 9.30
CA ASN A 58 7.40 -14.44 9.95
C ASN A 58 6.19 -14.18 9.07
N ILE A 59 6.11 -14.79 7.88
CA ILE A 59 5.01 -14.58 6.93
C ILE A 59 3.64 -14.85 7.57
N SER A 60 3.49 -15.93 8.35
CA SER A 60 2.22 -16.21 9.05
C SER A 60 1.86 -15.16 10.11
N SER A 61 2.85 -14.56 10.77
CA SER A 61 2.61 -13.47 11.72
C SER A 61 2.20 -12.20 10.98
N MET A 62 2.89 -11.88 9.89
CA MET A 62 2.57 -10.73 9.04
C MET A 62 1.16 -10.85 8.46
N ALA A 63 0.71 -12.04 8.08
CA ALA A 63 -0.66 -12.27 7.65
C ALA A 63 -1.69 -11.94 8.74
N LYS A 64 -1.40 -12.29 10.01
CA LYS A 64 -2.26 -11.91 11.16
C LYS A 64 -2.26 -10.40 11.42
N ASP A 65 -1.12 -9.73 11.20
CA ASP A 65 -1.07 -8.27 11.27
C ASP A 65 -2.02 -7.68 10.21
N PHE A 66 -2.01 -8.19 8.98
CA PHE A 66 -2.96 -7.78 7.93
C PHE A 66 -4.42 -8.10 8.31
N GLU A 67 -4.73 -9.27 8.85
CA GLU A 67 -6.09 -9.61 9.33
C GLU A 67 -6.59 -8.61 10.37
N THR A 68 -5.73 -8.25 11.32
CA THR A 68 -6.04 -7.26 12.37
C THR A 68 -6.32 -5.90 11.75
N LEU A 69 -5.45 -5.44 10.84
CA LEU A 69 -5.63 -4.16 10.14
C LEU A 69 -6.89 -4.13 9.27
N ILE A 70 -7.26 -5.25 8.63
CA ILE A 70 -8.47 -5.34 7.83
C ILE A 70 -9.71 -5.06 8.69
N SER A 71 -9.77 -5.66 9.88
CA SER A 71 -10.86 -5.45 10.83
C SER A 71 -10.82 -4.03 11.42
N GLU A 72 -9.68 -3.62 11.96
CA GLU A 72 -9.49 -2.33 12.65
C GLU A 72 -9.77 -1.14 11.73
N PHE A 73 -9.31 -1.22 10.48
CA PHE A 73 -9.46 -0.13 9.53
C PHE A 73 -10.64 -0.29 8.57
N SER A 74 -11.44 -1.35 8.70
CA SER A 74 -12.52 -1.69 7.76
C SER A 74 -12.00 -1.66 6.31
N LEU A 75 -10.88 -2.36 6.07
CA LEU A 75 -10.21 -2.32 4.77
C LEU A 75 -10.99 -3.11 3.73
N GLU A 76 -11.17 -2.52 2.57
CA GLU A 76 -11.83 -3.15 1.43
C GLU A 76 -10.87 -3.45 0.26
N GLY A 77 -9.67 -2.87 0.29
CA GLY A 77 -8.67 -3.07 -0.75
C GLY A 77 -7.24 -2.79 -0.30
N ILE A 78 -6.29 -3.48 -0.93
CA ILE A 78 -4.85 -3.22 -0.79
C ILE A 78 -4.28 -2.71 -2.12
N ILE A 79 -3.55 -1.60 -2.05
CA ILE A 79 -2.78 -1.00 -3.14
C ILE A 79 -1.31 -1.35 -2.95
N ILE A 80 -0.78 -2.22 -3.81
CA ILE A 80 0.61 -2.68 -3.73
C ILE A 80 1.46 -1.87 -4.69
N GLY A 81 2.38 -1.06 -4.15
CA GLY A 81 3.36 -0.35 -4.96
C GLY A 81 4.25 -1.33 -5.73
N SER A 82 4.44 -1.06 -7.02
CA SER A 82 5.35 -1.83 -7.87
C SER A 82 5.85 -0.97 -9.01
N SER A 83 7.17 -0.76 -9.08
CA SER A 83 7.86 -0.14 -10.22
C SER A 83 7.70 -0.98 -11.50
N PHE A 84 6.62 -0.78 -12.27
CA PHE A 84 6.40 -1.48 -13.55
C PHE A 84 7.06 -0.78 -14.74
N ARG A 85 7.44 0.50 -14.59
CA ARG A 85 7.99 1.35 -15.66
C ARG A 85 9.29 0.89 -16.32
N ARG A 86 9.96 -0.12 -15.79
CA ARG A 86 11.11 -0.74 -16.45
C ARG A 86 10.70 -2.15 -16.86
N GLN A 87 10.64 -2.43 -18.16
CA GLN A 87 10.58 -3.78 -18.75
C GLN A 87 11.86 -4.61 -18.45
N ARG A 88 12.34 -4.52 -17.21
CA ARG A 88 13.48 -5.21 -16.65
C ARG A 88 12.98 -5.75 -15.32
N TYR A 89 13.14 -7.04 -15.10
CA TYR A 89 13.01 -7.64 -13.77
C TYR A 89 13.95 -6.89 -12.80
N THR A 90 13.41 -5.94 -12.03
CA THR A 90 14.15 -5.23 -10.98
C THR A 90 14.00 -5.98 -9.67
N LEU A 91 14.93 -5.76 -8.73
CA LEU A 91 14.84 -6.34 -7.39
C LEU A 91 13.52 -5.96 -6.70
N ASP A 92 13.02 -4.75 -6.92
CA ASP A 92 11.78 -4.26 -6.30
C ASP A 92 10.55 -5.06 -6.78
N THR A 93 10.42 -5.27 -8.09
CA THR A 93 9.36 -6.13 -8.65
C THR A 93 9.46 -7.58 -8.16
N LEU A 94 10.68 -8.10 -7.97
CA LEU A 94 10.90 -9.41 -7.37
C LEU A 94 10.43 -9.44 -5.91
N GLN A 95 10.75 -8.41 -5.11
CA GLN A 95 10.34 -8.33 -3.70
C GLN A 95 8.83 -8.30 -3.55
N VAL A 96 8.13 -7.50 -4.36
CA VAL A 96 6.67 -7.45 -4.43
C VAL A 96 6.09 -8.81 -4.77
N ARG A 97 6.57 -9.44 -5.85
CA ARG A 97 6.10 -10.76 -6.29
C ARG A 97 6.28 -11.82 -5.21
N LEU A 98 7.45 -11.85 -4.56
CA LEU A 98 7.74 -12.80 -3.48
C LEU A 98 6.81 -12.58 -2.28
N LEU A 99 6.59 -11.34 -1.87
CA LEU A 99 5.69 -11.04 -0.74
C LEU A 99 4.26 -11.49 -1.08
N VAL A 100 3.77 -11.15 -2.26
CA VAL A 100 2.43 -11.53 -2.71
C VAL A 100 2.28 -13.05 -2.76
N GLN A 101 3.26 -13.79 -3.30
CA GLN A 101 3.24 -15.26 -3.29
C GLN A 101 3.24 -15.85 -1.88
N ASP A 102 3.99 -15.25 -0.95
CA ASP A 102 4.04 -15.72 0.43
C ASP A 102 2.73 -15.42 1.18
N LEU A 103 2.13 -14.25 0.98
CA LEU A 103 0.81 -13.91 1.53
C LEU A 103 -0.33 -14.74 0.89
N GLN A 104 -0.20 -15.15 -0.38
CA GLN A 104 -1.17 -16.07 -0.99
C GLN A 104 -1.23 -17.41 -0.24
N LYS A 105 -0.07 -17.95 0.14
CA LYS A 105 0.01 -19.23 0.86
C LYS A 105 -0.65 -19.18 2.24
N THR A 106 -0.81 -17.98 2.82
CA THR A 106 -1.51 -17.84 4.11
C THR A 106 -3.02 -17.67 3.95
N GLY A 107 -3.54 -17.50 2.72
CA GLY A 107 -4.96 -17.27 2.46
C GLY A 107 -5.42 -15.81 2.63
N ILE A 108 -4.57 -14.90 3.12
CA ILE A 108 -5.01 -13.52 3.43
C ILE A 108 -5.45 -12.75 2.18
N LEU A 109 -4.83 -13.01 1.02
CA LEU A 109 -5.21 -12.41 -0.27
C LEU A 109 -6.46 -13.05 -0.90
N GLU A 110 -7.14 -13.94 -0.18
CA GLU A 110 -8.47 -14.45 -0.51
C GLU A 110 -9.56 -13.71 0.26
N VAL A 111 -9.22 -13.06 1.38
CA VAL A 111 -10.15 -12.30 2.21
C VAL A 111 -10.36 -10.90 1.64
N ILE A 112 -9.29 -10.24 1.22
CA ILE A 112 -9.31 -8.85 0.74
C ILE A 112 -8.94 -8.72 -0.73
N LYS A 113 -9.57 -7.77 -1.44
CA LYS A 113 -9.19 -7.42 -2.82
C LYS A 113 -7.83 -6.72 -2.81
N TYR A 114 -7.06 -6.88 -3.88
CA TYR A 114 -5.83 -6.10 -4.03
C TYR A 114 -5.57 -5.76 -5.49
N THR A 115 -4.78 -4.72 -5.70
CA THR A 115 -4.29 -4.32 -7.01
C THR A 115 -2.83 -3.87 -6.91
N TYR A 116 -2.20 -3.71 -8.05
CA TYR A 116 -0.88 -3.10 -8.12
C TYR A 116 -0.98 -1.68 -8.66
N TRP A 117 -0.12 -0.80 -8.16
CA TRP A 117 -0.03 0.56 -8.64
C TRP A 117 1.41 0.92 -9.01
N ASP A 118 1.58 1.51 -10.19
CA ASP A 118 2.89 1.95 -10.66
C ASP A 118 3.24 3.28 -9.98
N GLU A 119 4.37 3.28 -9.31
CA GLU A 119 4.85 4.42 -8.55
C GLU A 119 5.54 5.43 -9.47
N ASN A 120 5.17 6.72 -9.33
CA ASN A 120 6.04 7.83 -9.75
C ASN A 120 6.65 8.54 -8.53
N PHE A 121 6.41 8.02 -7.32
CA PHE A 121 6.93 8.59 -6.08
C PHE A 121 8.41 8.19 -5.87
N THR A 122 9.22 9.11 -5.36
CA THR A 122 10.62 8.84 -5.01
C THR A 122 10.91 9.24 -3.57
N SER A 123 11.46 8.31 -2.80
CA SER A 123 11.91 8.54 -1.42
C SER A 123 13.08 9.52 -1.31
N LYS A 124 13.75 9.86 -2.42
CA LYS A 124 14.95 10.71 -2.43
C LYS A 124 14.75 12.06 -1.75
N CYS A 125 13.58 12.67 -1.91
CA CYS A 125 13.28 13.94 -1.25
C CYS A 125 13.21 13.75 0.27
N VAL A 126 12.54 12.69 0.73
CA VAL A 126 12.44 12.34 2.15
C VAL A 126 13.81 12.04 2.75
N GLU A 127 14.61 11.20 2.08
CA GLU A 127 15.97 10.87 2.50
C GLU A 127 16.85 12.13 2.63
N SER A 128 16.73 13.07 1.67
CA SER A 128 17.47 14.33 1.69
C SER A 128 17.04 15.24 2.83
N LEU A 129 15.75 15.25 3.20
CA LEU A 129 15.23 16.02 4.33
C LEU A 129 15.65 15.43 5.69
N LEU A 130 15.80 14.10 5.78
CA LEU A 130 16.20 13.44 7.02
C LEU A 130 17.71 13.50 7.27
N LYS A 131 18.51 13.60 6.22
CA LYS A 131 19.98 13.57 6.30
C LYS A 131 20.57 14.60 7.29
N PRO A 132 20.13 15.87 7.33
CA PRO A 132 20.64 16.87 8.28
C PRO A 132 20.24 16.61 9.74
N LEU A 133 19.18 15.83 9.97
CA LEU A 133 18.63 15.59 11.31
C LEU A 133 19.46 14.57 12.12
N ASN A 134 20.48 13.96 11.51
CA ASN A 134 21.39 12.98 12.13
C ASN A 134 20.66 11.87 12.90
N LEU A 135 19.54 11.41 12.33
CA LEU A 135 18.75 10.31 12.90
C LEU A 135 19.50 8.99 12.74
N GLY A 136 19.32 8.08 13.71
CA GLY A 136 19.83 6.72 13.57
C GLY A 136 19.28 6.03 12.31
N ASN A 137 20.12 5.22 11.64
CA ASN A 137 19.80 4.60 10.34
C ASN A 137 18.44 3.87 10.33
N ILE A 138 18.09 3.18 11.42
CA ILE A 138 16.83 2.45 11.54
C ILE A 138 15.65 3.43 11.60
N THR A 139 15.76 4.50 12.39
CA THR A 139 14.73 5.53 12.53
C THR A 139 14.51 6.24 11.19
N ALA A 140 15.59 6.68 10.53
CA ALA A 140 15.51 7.31 9.22
C ALA A 140 14.85 6.38 8.20
N LYS A 141 15.25 5.10 8.15
CA LYS A 141 14.67 4.12 7.23
C LYS A 141 13.18 3.89 7.48
N ASN A 142 12.77 3.77 8.74
CA ASN A 142 11.35 3.62 9.08
C ASN A 142 10.52 4.84 8.65
N ILE A 143 11.05 6.06 8.78
CA ILE A 143 10.36 7.27 8.30
C ILE A 143 10.24 7.22 6.77
N VAL A 144 11.33 6.90 6.08
CA VAL A 144 11.33 6.75 4.61
C VAL A 144 10.27 5.74 4.16
N ASP A 145 10.22 4.55 4.77
CA ASP A 145 9.27 3.49 4.39
C ASP A 145 7.81 3.90 4.61
N LYS A 146 7.53 4.62 5.71
CA LYS A 146 6.18 5.19 5.93
C LYS A 146 5.83 6.21 4.85
N CYS A 147 6.75 7.12 4.54
CA CYS A 147 6.52 8.14 3.51
C CYS A 147 6.34 7.53 2.12
N SER A 148 7.10 6.49 1.77
CA SER A 148 6.94 5.76 0.51
C SER A 148 5.56 5.13 0.37
N ALA A 149 5.09 4.44 1.42
CA ALA A 149 3.75 3.84 1.41
C ALA A 149 2.64 4.90 1.27
N VAL A 150 2.79 6.05 1.94
CA VAL A 150 1.88 7.21 1.78
C VAL A 150 1.92 7.73 0.34
N GLY A 151 3.12 7.91 -0.23
CA GLY A 151 3.29 8.39 -1.60
C GLY A 151 2.62 7.47 -2.63
N ILE A 152 2.79 6.15 -2.50
CA ILE A 152 2.13 5.16 -3.37
C ILE A 152 0.61 5.29 -3.28
N LEU A 153 0.07 5.30 -2.06
CA LEU A 153 -1.37 5.37 -1.87
C LEU A 153 -1.93 6.71 -2.35
N GLN A 154 -1.28 7.82 -2.04
CA GLN A 154 -1.75 9.15 -2.42
C GLN A 154 -1.78 9.30 -3.95
N VAL A 155 -0.72 8.88 -4.66
CA VAL A 155 -0.71 8.95 -6.14
C VAL A 155 -1.84 8.09 -6.74
N TYR A 156 -2.16 6.95 -6.13
CA TYR A 156 -3.32 6.16 -6.53
C TYR A 156 -4.64 6.91 -6.31
N LEU A 157 -4.85 7.43 -5.10
CA LEU A 157 -6.07 8.17 -4.72
C LEU A 157 -6.25 9.40 -5.61
N ASP A 158 -5.21 10.20 -5.83
CA ASP A 158 -5.24 11.39 -6.68
C ASP A 158 -5.61 11.03 -8.12
N HIS A 159 -5.07 9.92 -8.64
CA HIS A 159 -5.38 9.45 -9.98
C HIS A 159 -6.85 9.05 -10.12
N VAL A 160 -7.35 8.17 -9.25
CA VAL A 160 -8.73 7.67 -9.35
C VAL A 160 -9.76 8.75 -9.05
N ASN A 161 -9.49 9.63 -8.09
CA ASN A 161 -10.32 10.80 -7.85
C ASN A 161 -10.21 11.83 -8.98
N GLY A 162 -9.17 11.80 -9.81
CA GLY A 162 -9.03 12.66 -10.99
C GLY A 162 -9.93 12.26 -12.17
N ILE A 163 -10.41 11.01 -12.21
CA ILE A 163 -11.24 10.46 -13.30
C ILE A 163 -12.68 11.00 -13.20
N PRO A 164 -13.17 11.79 -14.17
CA PRO A 164 -14.48 12.43 -14.10
C PRO A 164 -15.65 11.46 -13.90
N GLU A 165 -15.60 10.28 -14.52
CA GLU A 165 -16.65 9.26 -14.42
C GLU A 165 -16.76 8.67 -13.01
N LEU A 166 -15.66 8.66 -12.24
CA LEU A 166 -15.63 8.18 -10.86
C LEU A 166 -15.97 9.27 -9.85
N LYS A 167 -15.72 10.54 -10.17
CA LYS A 167 -16.12 11.68 -9.32
C LYS A 167 -17.62 11.78 -9.13
N ASN A 168 -18.40 11.41 -10.16
CA ASN A 168 -19.87 11.46 -10.10
C ASN A 168 -20.49 10.35 -9.23
N LEU A 169 -19.67 9.47 -8.65
CA LEU A 169 -20.06 8.44 -7.70
C LEU A 169 -19.77 8.84 -6.23
N VAL A 170 -19.14 10.00 -6.01
CA VAL A 170 -18.76 10.53 -4.68
C VAL A 170 -19.91 11.30 -4.07
#